data_AF-A0A2N5YK97-F1
#
_entry.id   AF-A0A2N5YK97-F1
#
_cell.length_a   1.000
_cell.length_b   1.000
_cell.length_c   1.000
_cell.angle_alpha   90.00
_cell.angle_beta   90.00
_cell.angle_gamma   90.00
#
_symmetry.space_group_name_H-M   'P 1'
#
loop_
_entity.id
_entity.type
_entity.pdbx_description
1 polymer ?
#
loop_
_entity_poly.entity_id
_entity_poly.type
_entity_poly.pdbx_seq_one_letter_code
_entity_poly.pdbx_strand_id
1 'polypeptide(L)'
;MAKKNINIDPRKYMKMAVEVMISSIQEPRTDKSSPKVGAVLIKSDGSFDTAFRGELRHGDHAEFTVIERKNRDTDLSGALLFATLEPCAPGARNAPKLSCSERIVNARISEVWIGIEDHDPTVNHAGINYLLKHGVKVHQFDRDLQKIIEKENEQFLTEAKKRAVDAKDKKVEIKSILNKYAEHTDLSSLSQEALESFLKKSGSNLKWNSDEFYNELSQMALLDKDKNGNYLPTGNAILLFGKKPRLKFQQSSVKAKVDYGNGDIDVQSFDDAIILIPDQIENWIRKVLPESFDRSTFTREKTPAYPIPVIREAIINALVHRDYNIDTAKIQLEITPDRIVIKSPGSPVSPLKINDLKNFSASSFTRNKKIALVFNEMKLIEETGVGMDTFKSLPEKYSLPLPIIQYLQSNIFVIFPRTTEAIRKIIGSEDIEQLNDEELTGLDFVKLKGEVSRKEYAAHFGFNDRKASRHLSKMRNIGLIGDNGKDVRSKNYKYVFLKDG
;
A
#
# COMPACT_ATOMS: atom_id res chain seq x y z
N MET A 1 39.11 23.03 9.09
CA MET A 1 38.92 23.28 10.54
C MET A 1 38.43 22.00 11.19
N ALA A 2 39.12 21.52 12.22
CA ALA A 2 38.76 20.29 12.91
C ALA A 2 37.40 20.47 13.63
N LYS A 3 36.42 19.59 13.33
CA LYS A 3 35.18 19.51 14.11
C LYS A 3 35.56 19.14 15.54
N LYS A 4 35.46 20.08 16.48
CA LYS A 4 35.48 19.76 17.91
C LYS A 4 34.37 18.75 18.16
N ASN A 5 34.69 17.53 18.60
CA ASN A 5 33.70 16.61 19.14
C ASN A 5 33.20 17.21 20.46
N ILE A 6 32.16 18.03 20.38
CA ILE A 6 31.48 18.56 21.55
C ILE A 6 30.77 17.37 22.21
N ASN A 7 31.21 16.99 23.40
CA ASN A 7 30.54 15.95 24.19
C ASN A 7 29.27 16.57 24.80
N ILE A 8 28.15 16.43 24.10
CA ILE A 8 26.85 16.98 24.48
C ILE A 8 26.09 15.90 25.25
N ASP A 9 25.63 16.22 26.46
CA ASP A 9 24.66 15.39 27.20
C ASP A 9 23.26 15.69 26.65
N PRO A 10 22.65 14.80 25.83
CA PRO A 10 21.37 15.09 25.19
C PRO A 10 20.24 15.25 26.20
N ARG A 11 20.30 14.52 27.33
CA ARG A 11 19.24 14.53 28.35
C ARG A 11 19.08 15.89 29.02
N LYS A 12 20.17 16.65 29.18
CA LYS A 12 20.14 18.04 29.65
C LYS A 12 19.27 18.92 28.74
N TYR A 13 19.44 18.81 27.43
CA TYR A 13 18.74 19.65 26.46
C TYR A 13 17.30 19.19 26.20
N MET A 14 17.02 17.89 26.33
CA MET A 14 15.64 17.39 26.38
C MET A 14 14.86 18.01 27.55
N LYS A 15 15.43 18.01 28.76
CA LYS A 15 14.81 18.62 29.95
C LYS A 15 14.55 20.11 29.72
N MET A 16 15.54 20.82 29.18
CA MET A 16 15.41 22.24 28.86
C MET A 16 14.29 22.50 27.84
N ALA A 17 14.16 21.67 26.80
CA ALA A 17 13.07 21.77 25.84
C ALA A 17 11.70 21.59 26.51
N VAL A 18 11.59 20.63 27.45
CA VAL A 18 10.38 20.41 28.27
C VAL A 18 10.11 21.57 29.23
N GLU A 19 11.13 22.18 29.81
CA GLU A 19 10.96 23.34 30.69
C GLU A 19 10.41 24.55 29.92
N VAL A 20 10.98 24.88 28.76
CA VAL A 20 10.54 26.04 27.97
C VAL A 20 9.17 25.82 27.33
N MET A 21 8.77 24.58 27.03
CA MET A 21 7.46 24.30 26.41
C MET A 21 6.29 24.80 27.26
N ILE A 22 6.44 24.84 28.59
CA ILE A 22 5.38 25.25 29.54
C ILE A 22 4.96 26.71 29.29
N SER A 23 5.86 27.53 28.77
CA SER A 23 5.60 28.95 28.44
C SER A 23 4.83 29.15 27.13
N SER A 24 4.44 28.07 26.44
CA SER A 24 3.73 28.16 25.16
C SER A 24 2.41 28.93 25.27
N ILE A 25 2.16 29.78 24.27
CA ILE A 25 1.01 30.69 24.25
C ILE A 25 -0.08 30.13 23.35
N GLN A 26 -1.29 30.01 23.90
CA GLN A 26 -2.49 29.66 23.13
C GLN A 26 -2.76 30.72 22.05
N GLU A 27 -2.98 30.30 20.81
CA GLU A 27 -3.39 31.21 19.74
C GLU A 27 -4.76 31.83 20.05
N PRO A 28 -5.02 33.10 19.63
CA PRO A 28 -6.28 33.80 19.88
C PRO A 28 -7.42 33.24 19.02
N ARG A 29 -7.81 31.99 19.31
CA ARG A 29 -8.84 31.21 18.64
C ARG A 29 -9.51 30.28 19.67
N THR A 30 -10.78 29.97 19.44
CA THR A 30 -11.60 29.17 20.36
C THR A 30 -11.96 27.79 19.80
N ASP A 31 -11.56 27.49 18.56
CA ASP A 31 -11.92 26.26 17.84
C ASP A 31 -11.02 25.07 18.18
N LYS A 32 -9.79 25.30 18.65
CA LYS A 32 -8.84 24.24 19.00
C LYS A 32 -7.73 24.66 19.97
N SER A 33 -7.31 23.70 20.79
CA SER A 33 -6.13 23.80 21.64
C SER A 33 -4.86 23.93 20.79
N SER A 34 -3.94 24.81 21.19
CA SER A 34 -2.61 24.95 20.60
C SER A 34 -1.65 24.07 21.39
N PRO A 35 -0.82 23.24 20.72
CA PRO A 35 0.11 22.39 21.43
C PRO A 35 1.16 23.22 22.15
N LYS A 36 1.51 22.82 23.37
CA LYS A 36 2.69 23.31 24.06
C LYS A 36 3.92 22.68 23.41
N VAL A 37 4.78 23.51 22.82
CA VAL A 37 5.99 23.06 22.12
C VAL A 37 7.17 23.92 22.55
N GLY A 38 8.24 23.26 22.98
CA GLY A 38 9.54 23.85 23.26
C GLY A 38 10.59 23.33 22.28
N ALA A 39 11.54 24.18 21.94
CA ALA A 39 12.67 23.85 21.08
C ALA A 39 13.99 24.36 21.66
N VAL A 40 15.08 23.60 21.50
CA VAL A 40 16.44 24.01 21.84
C VAL A 40 17.35 23.70 20.65
N LEU A 41 18.06 24.71 20.16
CA LEU A 41 18.98 24.61 19.03
C LEU A 41 20.41 24.77 19.54
N ILE A 42 21.26 23.77 19.34
CA ILE A 42 22.68 23.81 19.69
C ILE A 42 23.51 24.01 18.43
N LYS A 43 24.29 25.09 18.39
CA LYS A 43 25.15 25.47 17.27
C LYS A 43 26.46 24.69 17.29
N SER A 44 27.18 24.71 16.17
CA SER A 44 28.45 24.00 16.02
C SER A 44 29.57 24.48 16.95
N ASP A 45 29.43 25.67 17.54
CA ASP A 45 30.35 26.23 18.54
C ASP A 45 30.01 25.82 19.99
N GLY A 46 28.88 25.14 20.19
CA GLY A 46 28.38 24.68 21.49
C GLY A 46 27.47 25.68 22.21
N SER A 47 27.27 26.88 21.67
CA SER A 47 26.22 27.79 22.16
C SER A 47 24.83 27.26 21.79
N PHE A 48 23.82 27.65 22.56
CA PHE A 48 22.45 27.19 22.32
C PHE A 48 21.44 28.32 22.49
N ASP A 49 20.33 28.22 21.76
CA ASP A 49 19.15 29.07 21.89
C ASP A 49 17.92 28.21 22.18
N THR A 50 16.99 28.76 22.96
CA THR A 50 15.70 28.10 23.23
C THR A 50 14.57 28.88 22.57
N ALA A 51 13.45 28.23 22.31
CA ALA A 51 12.21 28.89 21.95
C ALA A 51 11.00 28.07 22.38
N PHE A 52 9.84 28.73 22.47
CA PHE A 52 8.56 28.06 22.68
C PHE A 52 7.48 28.57 21.72
N ARG A 53 6.39 27.81 21.55
CA ARG A 53 5.31 28.19 20.64
C ARG A 53 4.70 29.53 21.07
N GLY A 54 4.68 30.49 20.14
CA GLY A 54 4.11 31.80 20.36
C GLY A 54 5.03 32.83 21.04
N GLU A 55 6.31 32.51 21.30
CA GLU A 55 7.23 33.37 22.06
C GLU A 55 7.34 34.80 21.51
N LEU A 56 7.59 34.97 20.20
CA LEU A 56 7.76 36.30 19.60
C LEU A 56 6.50 36.82 18.92
N ARG A 57 5.67 35.92 18.39
CA ARG A 57 4.40 36.23 17.73
C ARG A 57 3.42 35.09 17.91
N HIS A 58 2.14 35.39 18.11
CA HIS A 58 1.09 34.36 18.19
C HIS A 58 1.12 33.45 16.96
N GLY A 59 1.11 32.14 17.21
CA GLY A 59 1.09 31.11 16.16
C GLY A 59 2.46 30.79 15.53
N ASP A 60 3.55 31.47 15.92
CA ASP A 60 4.89 31.05 15.54
C ASP A 60 5.23 29.73 16.25
N HIS A 61 5.74 28.76 15.48
CA HIS A 61 6.20 27.48 16.02
C HIS A 61 7.54 27.67 16.75
N ALA A 62 7.84 26.79 17.71
CA ALA A 62 9.08 26.88 18.48
C ALA A 62 10.30 26.72 17.57
N GLU A 63 10.26 25.76 16.65
CA GLU A 63 11.33 25.45 15.70
C GLU A 63 11.53 26.61 14.72
N PHE A 64 10.44 27.17 14.19
CA PHE A 64 10.51 28.36 13.33
C PHE A 64 11.14 29.55 14.07
N THR A 65 10.75 29.76 15.32
CA THR A 65 11.28 30.87 16.13
C THR A 65 12.78 30.71 16.37
N VAL A 66 13.23 29.53 16.81
CA VAL A 66 14.65 29.32 17.11
C VAL A 66 15.52 29.33 15.85
N ILE A 67 15.02 28.84 14.71
CA ILE A 67 15.78 28.78 13.45
C ILE A 67 15.78 30.14 12.75
N GLU A 68 14.63 30.76 12.50
CA GLU A 68 14.54 31.91 11.59
C GLU A 68 14.31 33.26 12.26
N ARG A 69 13.83 33.29 13.51
CA ARG A 69 13.69 34.57 14.23
C ARG A 69 14.93 34.88 15.04
N LYS A 70 15.48 33.90 15.76
CA LYS A 70 16.64 34.06 16.63
C LYS A 70 17.97 33.82 15.92
N ASN A 71 17.98 33.04 14.85
CA ASN A 71 19.21 32.58 14.18
C ASN A 71 19.22 32.82 12.67
N ARG A 72 18.53 33.86 12.19
CA ARG A 72 18.39 34.17 10.76
C ARG A 72 19.72 34.29 10.03
N ASP A 73 20.70 34.91 10.67
CA ASP A 73 22.01 35.23 10.08
C ASP A 73 23.13 34.30 10.60
N THR A 74 22.75 33.19 11.24
CA THR A 74 23.67 32.20 11.82
C THR A 74 23.77 30.99 10.90
N ASP A 75 24.99 30.49 10.63
CA ASP A 75 25.15 29.18 9.98
C ASP A 75 24.79 28.05 10.96
N LEU A 76 23.74 27.31 10.62
CA LEU A 76 23.21 26.20 11.41
C LEU A 76 23.65 24.83 10.86
N SER A 77 24.57 24.81 9.90
CA SER A 77 25.08 23.57 9.28
C SER A 77 25.71 22.65 10.34
N GLY A 78 25.11 21.49 10.55
CA GLY A 78 25.56 20.52 11.56
C GLY A 78 25.14 20.84 13.00
N ALA A 79 24.20 21.78 13.19
CA ALA A 79 23.56 22.02 14.48
C ALA A 79 22.71 20.81 14.93
N LEU A 80 22.37 20.78 16.22
CA LEU A 80 21.44 19.82 16.83
C LEU A 80 20.17 20.54 17.27
N LEU A 81 19.01 19.93 17.05
CA LEU A 81 17.72 20.48 17.47
C LEU A 81 17.00 19.51 18.41
N PHE A 82 16.46 20.01 19.52
CA PHE A 82 15.61 19.28 20.44
C PHE A 82 14.23 19.91 20.40
N ALA A 83 13.19 19.19 19.98
CA ALA A 83 11.82 19.69 19.90
C ALA A 83 10.88 18.77 20.68
N THR A 84 10.00 19.31 21.53
CA THR A 84 9.12 18.48 22.37
C THR A 84 7.98 17.82 21.59
N LEU A 85 7.68 18.25 20.37
CA LEU A 85 6.68 17.68 19.47
C LEU A 85 7.29 17.49 18.08
N GLU A 86 6.76 16.53 17.32
CA GLU A 86 7.17 16.30 15.93
C GLU A 86 7.10 17.59 15.07
N PRO A 87 8.19 17.96 14.37
CA PRO A 87 8.18 19.08 13.44
C PRO A 87 7.16 18.87 12.32
N CYS A 88 6.33 19.90 12.07
CA CYS A 88 5.25 19.76 11.09
C CYS A 88 5.74 19.39 9.67
N ALA A 89 4.97 18.55 8.99
CA ALA A 89 5.28 17.97 7.68
C ALA A 89 5.19 18.98 6.52
N PRO A 90 5.85 18.72 5.37
CA PRO A 90 5.68 19.52 4.17
C PRO A 90 4.21 19.56 3.74
N GLY A 91 3.72 20.74 3.36
CA GLY A 91 2.32 20.94 3.01
C GLY A 91 1.33 21.05 4.18
N ALA A 92 1.77 20.83 5.43
CA ALA A 92 0.93 21.02 6.62
C ALA A 92 0.63 22.51 6.93
N ARG A 93 1.32 23.44 6.25
CA ARG A 93 1.07 24.89 6.37
C ARG A 93 0.53 25.45 5.07
N ASN A 94 -0.39 26.41 5.18
CA ASN A 94 -0.92 27.12 4.02
C ASN A 94 0.22 27.83 3.26
N ALA A 95 0.31 27.57 1.96
CA ALA A 95 1.23 28.26 1.07
C ALA A 95 1.11 29.79 1.25
N PRO A 96 2.23 30.53 1.29
CA PRO A 96 3.61 30.16 0.95
C PRO A 96 4.48 29.72 2.15
N LYS A 97 3.90 29.33 3.29
CA LYS A 97 4.68 29.05 4.50
C LYS A 97 5.36 27.67 4.43
N LEU A 98 6.69 27.64 4.56
CA LEU A 98 7.45 26.39 4.75
C LEU A 98 7.15 25.74 6.10
N SER A 99 7.13 24.40 6.12
CA SER A 99 6.99 23.58 7.31
C SER A 99 8.24 23.64 8.21
N CYS A 100 8.16 23.11 9.43
CA CYS A 100 9.32 23.06 10.32
C CYS A 100 10.34 22.02 9.83
N SER A 101 9.88 20.88 9.31
CA SER A 101 10.78 19.87 8.73
C SER A 101 11.54 20.39 7.49
N GLU A 102 10.89 21.16 6.62
CA GLU A 102 11.54 21.83 5.48
C GLU A 102 12.60 22.84 5.95
N ARG A 103 12.31 23.61 7.00
CA ARG A 103 13.26 24.59 7.57
C ARG A 103 14.48 23.91 8.18
N ILE A 104 14.30 22.80 8.89
CA ILE A 104 15.39 22.02 9.47
C ILE A 104 16.35 21.53 8.37
N VAL A 105 15.81 20.98 7.28
CA VAL A 105 16.60 20.51 6.13
C VAL A 105 17.31 21.67 5.43
N ASN A 106 16.60 22.78 5.18
CA ASN A 106 17.18 23.96 4.54
C ASN A 106 18.30 24.59 5.39
N ALA A 107 18.16 24.55 6.72
CA ALA A 107 19.17 25.01 7.67
C ALA A 107 20.35 24.03 7.83
N ARG A 108 20.32 22.86 7.18
CA ARG A 108 21.36 21.81 7.24
C ARG A 108 21.67 21.33 8.67
N ILE A 109 20.65 21.31 9.52
CA ILE A 109 20.72 20.72 10.87
C ILE A 109 20.95 19.22 10.71
N SER A 110 21.95 18.67 11.40
CA SER A 110 22.36 17.26 11.18
C SER A 110 21.58 16.26 12.01
N GLU A 111 21.14 16.64 13.21
CA GLU A 111 20.45 15.73 14.12
C GLU A 111 19.30 16.44 14.85
N VAL A 112 18.18 15.73 15.00
CA VAL A 112 16.96 16.22 15.65
C VAL A 112 16.51 15.20 16.69
N TRP A 113 16.25 15.67 17.89
CA TRP A 113 15.66 14.91 18.99
C TRP A 113 14.21 15.34 19.16
N ILE A 114 13.29 14.37 19.17
CA ILE A 114 11.85 14.61 19.20
C ILE A 114 11.27 14.07 20.50
N GLY A 115 10.41 14.87 21.13
CA GLY A 115 9.72 14.53 22.36
C GLY A 115 8.64 13.47 22.14
N ILE A 116 7.55 13.86 21.48
CA ILE A 116 6.45 12.96 21.12
C ILE A 116 6.07 13.11 19.65
N GLU A 117 5.48 12.06 19.08
CA GLU A 117 4.99 12.03 17.70
C GLU A 117 3.62 12.71 17.57
N ASP A 118 3.41 13.45 16.49
CA ASP A 118 2.14 14.14 16.25
C ASP A 118 1.20 13.24 15.43
N HIS A 119 0.17 12.75 16.12
CA HIS A 119 -0.85 11.87 15.55
C HIS A 119 -1.95 12.64 14.78
N ASP A 120 -1.81 13.96 14.62
CA ASP A 120 -2.69 14.74 13.74
C ASP A 120 -2.60 14.20 12.29
N PRO A 121 -3.73 14.01 11.57
CA PRO A 121 -3.77 13.49 10.21
C PRO A 121 -2.94 14.27 9.19
N THR A 122 -2.70 15.55 9.47
CA THR A 122 -1.90 16.44 8.61
C THR A 122 -0.39 16.27 8.80
N VAL A 123 0.03 15.55 9.86
CA VAL A 123 1.43 15.31 10.19
C VAL A 123 1.74 13.81 10.12
N ASN A 124 1.11 12.95 10.93
CA ASN A 124 1.16 11.48 10.88
C ASN A 124 2.53 10.89 10.44
N HIS A 125 3.60 11.22 11.16
CA HIS A 125 5.00 10.84 10.89
C HIS A 125 5.64 11.40 9.60
N ALA A 126 4.90 12.17 8.80
CA ALA A 126 5.43 12.74 7.57
C ALA A 126 6.52 13.80 7.83
N GLY A 127 6.55 14.41 9.02
CA GLY A 127 7.64 15.28 9.45
C GLY A 127 8.93 14.50 9.67
N ILE A 128 8.88 13.46 10.50
CA ILE A 128 9.99 12.54 10.78
C ILE A 128 10.51 11.88 9.49
N ASN A 129 9.60 11.34 8.68
CA ASN A 129 9.96 10.67 7.43
C ASN A 129 10.65 11.62 6.45
N TYR A 130 10.22 12.88 6.39
CA TYR A 130 10.87 13.89 5.56
C TYR A 130 12.30 14.16 6.03
N LEU A 131 12.54 14.29 7.35
CA LEU A 131 13.86 14.49 7.93
C LEU A 131 14.81 13.32 7.61
N LEU A 132 14.36 12.09 7.88
CA LEU A 132 15.14 10.87 7.61
C LEU A 132 15.50 10.75 6.12
N LYS A 133 14.53 11.00 5.21
CA LYS A 133 14.75 10.95 3.76
C LYS A 133 15.82 11.95 3.28
N HIS A 134 15.99 13.07 3.96
CA HIS A 134 16.97 14.11 3.61
C HIS A 134 18.26 14.00 4.43
N GLY A 135 18.50 12.86 5.08
CA GLY A 135 19.76 12.55 5.76
C GLY A 135 19.93 13.21 7.13
N VAL A 136 18.86 13.74 7.73
CA VAL A 136 18.86 14.23 9.12
C VAL A 136 18.67 13.05 10.06
N LYS A 137 19.55 12.90 11.06
CA LYS A 137 19.39 11.85 12.07
C LYS A 137 18.27 12.22 13.03
N VAL A 138 17.37 11.30 13.32
CA VAL A 138 16.25 11.53 14.24
C VAL A 138 16.36 10.62 15.44
N HIS A 139 16.22 11.18 16.63
CA HIS A 139 16.25 10.49 17.92
C HIS A 139 15.00 10.82 18.73
N GLN A 140 14.66 9.96 19.68
CA GLN A 140 13.51 10.16 20.57
C GLN A 140 13.97 10.58 21.97
N PHE A 141 13.16 11.40 22.65
CA PHE A 141 13.39 11.73 24.06
C PHE A 141 13.19 10.51 24.95
N ASP A 142 13.77 10.55 26.14
CA ASP A 142 13.56 9.52 27.16
C ASP A 142 12.08 9.42 27.58
N ARG A 143 11.59 8.20 27.81
CA ARG A 143 10.16 7.93 28.04
C ARG A 143 9.58 8.66 29.25
N ASP A 144 10.38 8.96 30.27
CA ASP A 144 9.94 9.75 31.42
C ASP A 144 9.64 11.21 31.04
N LEU A 145 10.43 11.81 30.15
CA LEU A 145 10.17 13.15 29.62
C LEU A 145 8.99 13.15 28.64
N GLN A 146 8.84 12.11 27.83
CA GLN A 146 7.66 11.96 26.95
C GLN A 146 6.35 12.01 27.74
N LYS A 147 6.28 11.33 28.88
CA LYS A 147 5.09 11.34 29.76
C LYS A 147 4.76 12.74 30.27
N ILE A 148 5.76 13.58 30.54
CA ILE A 148 5.54 14.97 30.93
C ILE A 148 4.93 15.75 29.76
N ILE A 149 5.50 15.58 28.56
CA ILE A 149 5.01 16.24 27.35
C ILE A 149 3.57 15.80 27.01
N GLU A 150 3.27 14.51 27.11
CA GLU A 150 1.93 13.93 26.90
C GLU A 150 0.92 14.55 27.88
N LYS A 151 1.28 14.64 29.16
CA LYS A 151 0.42 15.21 30.21
C LYS A 151 0.14 16.70 29.96
N GLU A 152 1.16 17.48 29.63
CA GLU A 152 1.02 18.92 29.35
C GLU A 152 0.23 19.22 28.06
N ASN A 153 0.10 18.24 27.16
CA ASN A 153 -0.64 18.33 25.90
C ASN A 153 -1.90 17.47 25.84
N GLU A 154 -2.42 16.98 26.97
CA GLU A 154 -3.52 15.99 26.99
C GLU A 154 -4.74 16.43 26.18
N GLN A 155 -5.15 17.70 26.34
CA GLN A 155 -6.28 18.27 25.59
C GLN A 155 -6.00 18.31 24.07
N PHE A 156 -4.83 18.82 23.67
CA PHE A 156 -4.42 18.87 22.27
C PHE A 156 -4.38 17.47 21.64
N LEU A 157 -3.79 16.50 22.34
CA LEU A 157 -3.66 15.12 21.87
C LEU A 157 -5.03 14.43 21.75
N THR A 158 -5.95 14.71 22.67
CA THR A 158 -7.33 14.19 22.60
C THR A 158 -8.07 14.77 21.40
N GLU A 159 -7.97 16.09 21.18
CA GLU A 159 -8.54 16.77 20.01
C GLU A 159 -7.91 16.27 18.69
N ALA A 160 -6.59 16.03 18.67
CA ALA A 160 -5.88 15.47 17.51
C ALA A 160 -6.31 14.03 17.22
N LYS A 161 -6.43 13.17 18.25
CA LYS A 161 -6.97 11.81 18.12
C LYS A 161 -8.40 11.81 17.62
N LYS A 162 -9.26 12.68 18.15
CA LYS A 162 -10.63 12.84 17.67
C LYS A 162 -10.66 13.26 16.20
N ARG A 163 -9.83 14.24 15.80
CA ARG A 163 -9.67 14.63 14.39
C ARG A 163 -9.13 13.50 13.52
N ALA A 164 -8.26 12.65 14.04
CA ALA A 164 -7.76 11.47 13.32
C ALA A 164 -8.82 10.38 13.15
N VAL A 165 -9.67 10.17 14.15
CA VAL A 165 -10.85 9.30 14.02
C VAL A 165 -11.85 9.92 13.06
N ASP A 166 -12.20 11.19 13.24
CA ASP A 166 -13.12 11.92 12.36
C ASP A 166 -12.60 12.00 10.92
N ALA A 167 -11.28 12.06 10.68
CA ALA A 167 -10.67 12.02 9.35
C ALA A 167 -10.60 10.61 8.76
N LYS A 168 -10.48 9.57 9.60
CA LYS A 168 -10.64 8.17 9.16
C LYS A 168 -12.09 7.89 8.76
N ASP A 169 -13.05 8.47 9.47
CA ASP A 169 -14.49 8.38 9.19
C ASP A 169 -14.92 9.34 8.05
N LYS A 170 -14.27 10.50 7.91
CA LYS A 170 -14.44 11.46 6.80
C LYS A 170 -13.28 11.38 5.80
N LYS A 171 -13.44 10.50 4.82
CA LYS A 171 -12.79 10.45 3.48
C LYS A 171 -11.54 9.57 3.38
N VAL A 172 -11.45 8.70 2.38
CA VAL A 172 -11.72 9.02 0.96
C VAL A 172 -13.01 8.38 0.43
N GLU A 173 -14.10 9.15 0.43
CA GLU A 173 -15.10 8.98 -0.62
C GLU A 173 -14.42 9.53 -1.89
N ILE A 174 -13.78 8.65 -2.63
CA ILE A 174 -13.34 8.97 -3.99
C ILE A 174 -14.65 9.29 -4.70
N LYS A 175 -14.88 10.57 -5.05
CA LYS A 175 -15.97 10.94 -5.97
C LYS A 175 -15.64 10.31 -7.32
N SER A 176 -15.90 9.01 -7.41
CA SER A 176 -15.61 8.19 -8.57
C SER A 176 -16.47 8.73 -9.69
N ILE A 177 -15.81 9.13 -10.79
CA ILE A 177 -16.48 9.50 -12.05
C ILE A 177 -17.50 8.44 -12.48
N LEU A 178 -17.33 7.20 -12.01
CA LEU A 178 -18.18 6.07 -12.33
C LEU A 178 -19.57 6.13 -11.68
N ASN A 179 -19.72 6.83 -10.55
CA ASN A 179 -21.00 6.89 -9.82
C ASN A 179 -21.99 7.91 -10.40
N LYS A 180 -21.59 8.68 -11.41
CA LYS A 180 -22.43 9.67 -12.07
C LYS A 180 -22.92 9.13 -13.40
N TYR A 181 -24.01 9.72 -13.89
CA TYR A 181 -24.42 9.62 -15.28
C TYR A 181 -23.22 9.79 -16.23
N ALA A 182 -23.07 8.85 -17.16
CA ALA A 182 -22.09 8.96 -18.22
C ALA A 182 -22.65 9.87 -19.33
N GLU A 183 -22.20 11.13 -19.35
CA GLU A 183 -22.67 12.10 -20.36
C GLU A 183 -22.53 11.56 -21.79
N HIS A 184 -23.52 11.87 -22.64
CA HIS A 184 -23.64 11.44 -24.03
C HIS A 184 -23.78 9.93 -24.22
N THR A 185 -24.39 9.26 -23.26
CA THR A 185 -24.74 7.84 -23.35
C THR A 185 -26.18 7.60 -22.94
N ASP A 186 -26.71 6.45 -23.37
CA ASP A 186 -28.07 5.99 -23.12
C ASP A 186 -28.10 4.45 -23.06
N LEU A 187 -29.29 3.84 -22.90
CA LEU A 187 -29.44 2.38 -22.88
C LEU A 187 -28.90 1.70 -24.15
N SER A 188 -28.95 2.36 -25.32
CA SER A 188 -28.43 1.80 -26.57
C SER A 188 -26.91 1.65 -26.57
N SER A 189 -26.22 2.36 -25.67
CA SER A 189 -24.78 2.27 -25.44
C SER A 189 -24.36 0.99 -24.72
N LEU A 190 -25.31 0.26 -24.10
CA LEU A 190 -25.07 -1.00 -23.40
C LEU A 190 -25.08 -2.18 -24.39
N SER A 191 -24.22 -3.16 -24.13
CA SER A 191 -24.02 -4.38 -24.88
C SER A 191 -25.03 -5.43 -24.44
N GLN A 192 -25.83 -5.90 -25.39
CA GLN A 192 -26.76 -6.99 -25.17
C GLN A 192 -26.02 -8.25 -24.68
N GLU A 193 -24.90 -8.61 -25.29
CA GLU A 193 -24.08 -9.76 -24.90
C GLU A 193 -23.64 -9.67 -23.43
N ALA A 194 -23.21 -8.47 -22.99
CA ALA A 194 -22.79 -8.25 -21.61
C ALA A 194 -23.97 -8.39 -20.63
N LEU A 195 -25.11 -7.78 -20.94
CA LEU A 195 -26.31 -7.85 -20.09
C LEU A 195 -26.86 -9.28 -20.00
N GLU A 196 -26.90 -10.02 -21.12
CA GLU A 196 -27.32 -11.42 -21.15
C GLU A 196 -26.33 -12.32 -20.40
N SER A 197 -25.03 -12.07 -20.52
CA SER A 197 -23.98 -12.78 -19.78
C SER A 197 -24.13 -12.57 -18.27
N PHE A 198 -24.45 -11.35 -17.84
CA PHE A 198 -24.74 -11.03 -16.44
C PHE A 198 -25.93 -11.84 -15.92
N LEU A 199 -27.08 -11.75 -16.58
CA LEU A 199 -28.30 -12.47 -16.19
C LEU A 199 -28.07 -13.98 -16.11
N LYS A 200 -27.38 -14.54 -17.11
CA LYS A 200 -27.06 -15.98 -17.15
C LYS A 200 -26.18 -16.40 -15.97
N LYS A 201 -25.14 -15.62 -15.65
CA LYS A 201 -24.16 -15.97 -14.61
C LYS A 201 -24.69 -15.70 -13.19
N SER A 202 -25.53 -14.69 -13.02
CA SER A 202 -26.23 -14.44 -11.75
C SER A 202 -27.37 -15.42 -11.49
N GLY A 203 -27.85 -16.12 -12.53
CA GLY A 203 -28.99 -17.04 -12.42
C GLY A 203 -30.33 -16.31 -12.40
N SER A 204 -30.38 -15.08 -12.90
CA SER A 204 -31.62 -14.31 -13.06
C SER A 204 -32.42 -14.80 -14.27
N ASN A 205 -33.75 -14.85 -14.12
CA ASN A 205 -34.69 -15.23 -15.18
C ASN A 205 -35.29 -14.02 -15.91
N LEU A 206 -34.83 -12.81 -15.60
CA LEU A 206 -35.30 -11.59 -16.26
C LEU A 206 -34.83 -11.53 -17.71
N LYS A 207 -35.50 -10.72 -18.53
CA LYS A 207 -35.03 -10.39 -19.88
C LYS A 207 -34.11 -9.17 -19.81
N TRP A 208 -33.05 -9.16 -20.62
CA TRP A 208 -32.06 -8.08 -20.63
C TRP A 208 -32.62 -6.69 -20.96
N ASN A 209 -33.80 -6.62 -21.56
CA ASN A 209 -34.48 -5.38 -21.94
C ASN A 209 -35.80 -5.14 -21.20
N SER A 210 -36.07 -5.85 -20.10
CA SER A 210 -37.30 -5.64 -19.33
C SER A 210 -37.18 -4.47 -18.36
N ASP A 211 -38.31 -3.83 -18.05
CA ASP A 211 -38.35 -2.71 -17.10
C ASP A 211 -37.97 -3.15 -15.69
N GLU A 212 -38.30 -4.39 -15.31
CA GLU A 212 -37.90 -4.97 -14.02
C GLU A 212 -36.38 -5.06 -13.91
N PHE A 213 -35.70 -5.50 -14.98
CA PHE A 213 -34.25 -5.58 -14.98
C PHE A 213 -33.58 -4.20 -14.95
N TYR A 214 -34.10 -3.23 -15.70
CA TYR A 214 -33.59 -1.86 -15.61
C TYR A 214 -33.83 -1.24 -14.23
N ASN A 215 -34.95 -1.56 -13.58
CA ASN A 215 -35.21 -1.15 -12.21
C ASN A 215 -34.20 -1.79 -11.23
N GLU A 216 -33.85 -3.06 -11.42
CA GLU A 216 -32.80 -3.74 -10.64
C GLU A 216 -31.44 -3.06 -10.81
N LEU A 217 -31.02 -2.79 -12.06
CA LEU A 217 -29.79 -2.04 -12.33
C LEU A 217 -29.82 -0.62 -11.73
N SER A 218 -30.99 0.01 -11.65
CA SER A 218 -31.16 1.31 -10.99
C SER A 218 -31.01 1.21 -9.47
N GLN A 219 -31.54 0.16 -8.84
CA GLN A 219 -31.34 -0.11 -7.41
C GLN A 219 -29.87 -0.39 -7.06
N MET A 220 -29.13 -1.03 -7.98
CA MET A 220 -27.67 -1.18 -7.89
C MET A 220 -26.90 0.13 -8.14
N ALA A 221 -27.61 1.23 -8.43
CA ALA A 221 -27.07 2.53 -8.83
C ALA A 221 -26.09 2.43 -10.01
N LEU A 222 -26.45 1.57 -10.97
CA LEU A 222 -25.83 1.42 -12.29
C LEU A 222 -26.60 2.25 -13.33
N LEU A 223 -27.91 2.43 -13.16
CA LEU A 223 -28.74 3.34 -13.94
C LEU A 223 -29.35 4.45 -13.05
N ASP A 224 -29.26 5.70 -13.51
CA ASP A 224 -30.02 6.82 -12.97
C ASP A 224 -31.30 7.03 -13.77
N LYS A 225 -32.22 7.86 -13.26
CA LYS A 225 -33.38 8.34 -14.02
C LYS A 225 -33.25 9.83 -14.32
N ASP A 226 -33.58 10.23 -15.54
CA ASP A 226 -33.71 11.64 -15.89
C ASP A 226 -35.01 12.24 -15.31
N LYS A 227 -35.22 13.54 -15.54
CA LYS A 227 -36.43 14.25 -15.08
C LYS A 227 -37.74 13.70 -15.66
N ASN A 228 -37.65 12.98 -16.78
CA ASN A 228 -38.78 12.37 -17.48
C ASN A 228 -38.96 10.89 -17.10
N GLY A 229 -38.13 10.35 -16.21
CA GLY A 229 -38.16 8.95 -15.78
C GLY A 229 -37.40 7.97 -16.69
N ASN A 230 -36.71 8.44 -17.72
CA ASN A 230 -35.91 7.58 -18.60
C ASN A 230 -34.63 7.12 -17.91
N TYR A 231 -34.26 5.86 -18.12
CA TYR A 231 -33.02 5.32 -17.58
C TYR A 231 -31.78 5.85 -18.32
N LEU A 232 -30.79 6.25 -17.54
CA LEU A 232 -29.51 6.77 -18.01
C LEU A 232 -28.37 5.98 -17.36
N PRO A 233 -27.42 5.43 -18.15
CA PRO A 233 -26.34 4.64 -17.57
C PRO A 233 -25.32 5.52 -16.83
N THR A 234 -24.92 5.05 -15.65
CA THR A 234 -23.78 5.60 -14.92
C THR A 234 -22.46 5.16 -15.56
N GLY A 235 -21.35 5.78 -15.18
CA GLY A 235 -20.02 5.30 -15.60
C GLY A 235 -19.73 3.85 -15.21
N ASN A 236 -20.26 3.36 -14.07
CA ASN A 236 -20.16 1.93 -13.72
C ASN A 236 -20.89 1.05 -14.73
N ALA A 237 -22.11 1.42 -15.15
CA ALA A 237 -22.83 0.66 -16.18
C ALA A 237 -22.10 0.64 -17.51
N ILE A 238 -21.49 1.77 -17.92
CA ILE A 238 -20.69 1.82 -19.15
C ILE A 238 -19.45 0.94 -19.06
N LEU A 239 -18.75 0.88 -17.92
CA LEU A 239 -17.63 -0.05 -17.75
C LEU A 239 -18.09 -1.52 -17.76
N LEU A 240 -19.12 -1.84 -16.99
CA LEU A 240 -19.60 -3.21 -16.78
C LEU A 240 -20.30 -3.79 -18.00
N PHE A 241 -21.04 -2.97 -18.75
CA PHE A 241 -21.93 -3.45 -19.81
C PHE A 241 -21.82 -2.65 -21.11
N GLY A 242 -20.95 -1.65 -21.25
CA GLY A 242 -20.89 -0.84 -22.47
C GLY A 242 -20.45 -1.62 -23.71
N LYS A 243 -21.00 -1.28 -24.88
CA LYS A 243 -20.54 -1.80 -26.19
C LYS A 243 -19.11 -1.37 -26.52
N LYS A 244 -18.76 -0.13 -26.16
CA LYS A 244 -17.43 0.47 -26.38
C LYS A 244 -17.04 1.34 -25.19
N PRO A 245 -16.77 0.75 -24.00
CA PRO A 245 -16.46 1.50 -22.79
C PRO A 245 -15.32 2.50 -22.97
N ARG A 246 -14.35 2.19 -23.85
CA ARG A 246 -13.21 3.05 -24.19
C ARG A 246 -13.56 4.41 -24.76
N LEU A 247 -14.73 4.57 -25.38
CA LEU A 247 -15.15 5.89 -25.89
C LEU A 247 -15.38 6.87 -24.74
N LYS A 248 -15.86 6.37 -23.59
CA LYS A 248 -16.07 7.17 -22.38
C LYS A 248 -14.86 7.14 -21.44
N PHE A 249 -14.25 5.96 -21.30
CA PHE A 249 -13.14 5.72 -20.39
C PHE A 249 -11.99 5.09 -21.19
N GLN A 250 -11.12 5.92 -21.78
CA GLN A 250 -10.01 5.47 -22.65
C GLN A 250 -9.09 4.42 -22.01
N GLN A 251 -9.05 4.42 -20.68
CA GLN A 251 -8.33 3.52 -19.79
C GLN A 251 -9.01 2.15 -19.55
N SER A 252 -10.25 1.98 -19.99
CA SER A 252 -11.03 0.74 -19.88
C SER A 252 -10.55 -0.30 -20.90
N SER A 253 -9.36 -0.86 -20.65
CA SER A 253 -8.84 -1.98 -21.43
C SER A 253 -7.76 -2.72 -20.65
N VAL A 254 -7.65 -4.02 -20.90
CA VAL A 254 -6.49 -4.82 -20.52
C VAL A 254 -5.61 -5.01 -21.75
N LYS A 255 -4.35 -4.59 -21.66
CA LYS A 255 -3.35 -4.87 -22.70
C LYS A 255 -2.60 -6.14 -22.31
N ALA A 256 -2.65 -7.16 -23.15
CA ALA A 256 -1.93 -8.39 -22.95
C ALA A 256 -0.79 -8.52 -23.96
N LYS A 257 0.36 -9.01 -23.50
CA LYS A 257 1.55 -9.29 -24.31
C LYS A 257 2.12 -10.64 -23.90
N VAL A 258 2.48 -11.47 -24.88
CA VAL A 258 3.30 -12.66 -24.68
C VAL A 258 4.62 -12.48 -25.42
N ASP A 259 5.72 -12.73 -24.72
CA ASP A 259 7.05 -12.93 -25.28
C ASP A 259 7.40 -14.41 -25.14
N TYR A 260 7.62 -15.09 -26.27
CA TYR A 260 7.91 -16.53 -26.27
C TYR A 260 9.39 -16.84 -26.00
N GLY A 261 10.27 -15.83 -25.90
CA GLY A 261 11.70 -15.98 -25.63
C GLY A 261 12.55 -16.37 -26.85
N ASN A 262 11.93 -16.62 -28.00
CA ASN A 262 12.59 -16.89 -29.28
C ASN A 262 12.58 -15.66 -30.21
N GLY A 263 12.15 -14.50 -29.72
CA GLY A 263 11.95 -13.28 -30.50
C GLY A 263 10.50 -13.09 -31.00
N ASP A 264 9.65 -14.11 -30.91
CA ASP A 264 8.24 -13.98 -31.25
C ASP A 264 7.47 -13.28 -30.12
N ILE A 265 6.63 -12.32 -30.50
CA ILE A 265 5.80 -11.53 -29.59
C ILE A 265 4.37 -11.50 -30.12
N ASP A 266 3.41 -11.82 -29.26
CA ASP A 266 1.99 -11.62 -29.52
C ASP A 266 1.42 -10.54 -28.60
N VAL A 267 0.53 -9.69 -29.12
CA VAL A 267 -0.08 -8.58 -28.40
C VAL A 267 -1.58 -8.56 -28.67
N GLN A 268 -2.37 -8.59 -27.61
CA GLN A 268 -3.82 -8.51 -27.66
C GLN A 268 -4.31 -7.37 -26.77
N SER A 269 -5.36 -6.67 -27.19
CA SER A 269 -6.10 -5.74 -26.31
C SER A 269 -7.51 -6.26 -26.10
N PHE A 270 -7.98 -6.17 -24.87
CA PHE A 270 -9.35 -6.51 -24.46
C PHE A 270 -10.02 -5.23 -23.96
N ASP A 271 -11.00 -4.74 -24.70
CA ASP A 271 -11.61 -3.45 -24.48
C ASP A 271 -13.14 -3.41 -24.53
N ASP A 272 -13.75 -4.59 -24.47
CA ASP A 272 -15.19 -4.75 -24.25
C ASP A 272 -15.58 -4.44 -22.80
N ALA A 273 -16.87 -4.60 -22.51
CA ALA A 273 -17.44 -4.62 -21.17
C ALA A 273 -16.57 -5.47 -20.20
N ILE A 274 -16.21 -4.89 -19.04
CA ILE A 274 -15.20 -5.50 -18.16
C ILE A 274 -15.61 -6.87 -17.60
N ILE A 275 -16.91 -7.20 -17.61
CA ILE A 275 -17.40 -8.52 -17.18
C ILE A 275 -17.14 -9.63 -18.21
N LEU A 276 -16.90 -9.26 -19.47
CA LEU A 276 -16.59 -10.20 -20.56
C LEU A 276 -15.09 -10.49 -20.64
N ILE A 277 -14.26 -9.53 -20.22
CA ILE A 277 -12.80 -9.60 -20.29
C ILE A 277 -12.21 -10.86 -19.64
N PRO A 278 -12.66 -11.36 -18.46
CA PRO A 278 -12.08 -12.56 -17.86
C PRO A 278 -12.15 -13.80 -18.77
N ASP A 279 -13.31 -14.04 -19.40
CA ASP A 279 -13.49 -15.20 -20.29
C ASP A 279 -12.70 -15.03 -21.60
N GLN A 280 -12.63 -13.80 -22.12
CA GLN A 280 -11.82 -13.48 -23.30
C GLN A 280 -10.32 -13.72 -23.05
N ILE A 281 -9.82 -13.26 -21.90
CA ILE A 281 -8.43 -13.47 -21.48
C ILE A 281 -8.17 -14.95 -21.24
N GLU A 282 -9.07 -15.68 -20.58
CA GLU A 282 -8.93 -17.12 -20.40
C GLU A 282 -8.82 -17.86 -21.74
N ASN A 283 -9.70 -17.54 -22.70
CA ASN A 283 -9.68 -18.13 -24.04
C ASN A 283 -8.39 -17.79 -24.81
N TRP A 284 -7.84 -16.60 -24.62
CA TRP A 284 -6.58 -16.20 -25.22
C TRP A 284 -5.39 -16.89 -24.54
N ILE A 285 -5.34 -16.94 -23.21
CA ILE A 285 -4.32 -17.64 -22.41
C ILE A 285 -4.22 -19.11 -22.83
N ARG A 286 -5.34 -19.79 -23.07
CA ARG A 286 -5.38 -21.18 -23.56
C ARG A 286 -4.67 -21.38 -24.90
N LYS A 287 -4.57 -20.33 -25.72
CA LYS A 287 -3.90 -20.37 -27.03
C LYS A 287 -2.41 -20.02 -26.92
N VAL A 288 -2.06 -19.10 -26.03
CA VAL A 288 -0.69 -18.54 -25.96
C VAL A 288 0.20 -19.19 -24.89
N LEU A 289 -0.36 -19.85 -23.88
CA LEU A 289 0.44 -20.62 -22.94
C LEU A 289 0.80 -21.97 -23.56
N PRO A 290 2.08 -22.38 -23.53
CA PRO A 290 2.48 -23.70 -24.02
C PRO A 290 1.77 -24.80 -23.24
N GLU A 291 1.26 -25.78 -23.98
CA GLU A 291 0.73 -27.02 -23.40
C GLU A 291 1.90 -27.83 -22.82
N SER A 292 1.85 -28.13 -21.53
CA SER A 292 2.68 -29.18 -20.93
C SER A 292 1.96 -30.52 -21.04
N PHE A 293 2.73 -31.58 -21.23
CA PHE A 293 2.20 -32.94 -21.16
C PHE A 293 2.30 -33.43 -19.72
N ASP A 294 1.16 -33.68 -19.09
CA ASP A 294 1.16 -34.50 -17.88
C ASP A 294 1.46 -35.96 -18.28
N ARG A 295 2.53 -36.52 -17.71
CA ARG A 295 2.98 -37.91 -17.94
C ARG A 295 2.62 -38.84 -16.78
N SER A 296 1.87 -38.35 -15.79
CA SER A 296 1.49 -39.13 -14.60
C SER A 296 0.42 -40.20 -14.90
N THR A 297 -0.34 -40.04 -15.99
CA THR A 297 -1.38 -40.98 -16.44
C THR A 297 -1.03 -41.60 -17.80
N PHE A 298 -1.55 -42.81 -18.09
CA PHE A 298 -1.44 -43.45 -19.41
C PHE A 298 -2.12 -42.64 -20.54
N THR A 299 -3.01 -41.71 -20.18
CA THR A 299 -3.65 -40.74 -21.07
C THR A 299 -2.85 -39.44 -21.11
N ARG A 300 -2.59 -38.92 -22.33
CA ARG A 300 -1.98 -37.60 -22.52
C ARG A 300 -3.01 -36.51 -22.25
N GLU A 301 -3.00 -35.93 -21.07
CA GLU A 301 -3.77 -34.71 -20.80
C GLU A 301 -2.90 -33.48 -21.08
N LYS A 302 -3.46 -32.55 -21.85
CA LYS A 302 -2.85 -31.25 -22.16
C LYS A 302 -3.16 -30.30 -21.00
N THR A 303 -2.16 -29.98 -20.20
CA THR A 303 -2.29 -28.99 -19.11
C THR A 303 -1.57 -27.70 -19.50
N PRO A 304 -2.16 -26.51 -19.29
CA PRO A 304 -1.45 -25.25 -19.50
C PRO A 304 -0.24 -25.16 -18.56
N ALA A 305 0.89 -24.63 -19.05
CA ALA A 305 2.12 -24.45 -18.26
C ALA A 305 2.01 -23.46 -17.08
N TYR A 306 0.82 -22.95 -16.77
CA TYR A 306 0.54 -22.20 -15.53
C TYR A 306 -0.96 -22.32 -15.20
N PRO A 307 -1.38 -22.40 -13.93
CA PRO A 307 -2.80 -22.54 -13.57
C PRO A 307 -3.63 -21.34 -14.03
N ILE A 308 -4.48 -21.55 -15.04
CA ILE A 308 -5.40 -20.53 -15.56
C ILE A 308 -6.28 -19.90 -14.46
N PRO A 309 -6.83 -20.66 -13.48
CA PRO A 309 -7.62 -20.08 -12.40
C PRO A 309 -6.88 -19.02 -11.60
N VAL A 310 -5.56 -19.16 -11.42
CA VAL A 310 -4.72 -18.20 -10.69
C VAL A 310 -4.56 -16.90 -11.48
N ILE A 311 -4.33 -16.99 -12.79
CA ILE A 311 -4.22 -15.80 -13.65
C ILE A 311 -5.57 -15.08 -13.72
N ARG A 312 -6.66 -15.85 -13.87
CA ARG A 312 -8.03 -15.35 -13.86
C ARG A 312 -8.32 -14.57 -12.57
N GLU A 313 -7.98 -15.12 -11.42
CA GLU A 313 -8.12 -14.45 -10.11
C GLU A 313 -7.35 -13.12 -10.06
N ALA A 314 -6.09 -13.12 -10.53
CA ALA A 314 -5.26 -11.91 -10.57
C ALA A 314 -5.83 -10.82 -11.49
N ILE A 315 -6.36 -11.22 -12.66
CA ILE A 315 -6.99 -10.31 -13.62
C ILE A 315 -8.29 -9.73 -13.07
N ILE A 316 -9.13 -10.56 -12.45
CA ILE A 316 -10.37 -10.11 -11.85
C ILE A 316 -10.07 -9.11 -10.72
N ASN A 317 -9.11 -9.42 -9.85
CA ASN A 317 -8.66 -8.49 -8.81
C ASN A 317 -8.12 -7.18 -9.40
N ALA A 318 -7.38 -7.24 -10.51
CA ALA A 318 -6.93 -6.05 -11.21
C ALA A 318 -8.11 -5.21 -11.75
N LEU A 319 -9.11 -5.83 -12.37
CA LEU A 319 -10.30 -5.14 -12.91
C LEU A 319 -11.16 -4.50 -11.81
N VAL A 320 -11.38 -5.22 -10.71
CA VAL A 320 -12.25 -4.80 -9.61
C VAL A 320 -11.59 -3.71 -8.75
N HIS A 321 -10.29 -3.80 -8.48
CA HIS A 321 -9.59 -2.88 -7.57
C HIS A 321 -8.85 -1.73 -8.26
N ARG A 322 -8.81 -1.70 -9.60
CA ARG A 322 -8.20 -0.62 -10.40
C ARG A 322 -8.71 0.76 -10.00
N ASP A 323 -7.81 1.74 -9.97
CA ASP A 323 -8.21 3.14 -9.87
C ASP A 323 -8.64 3.69 -11.24
N TYR A 324 -9.96 3.78 -11.45
CA TYR A 324 -10.52 4.27 -12.70
C TYR A 324 -10.39 5.77 -12.93
N ASN A 325 -9.92 6.55 -11.96
CA ASN A 325 -9.61 7.96 -12.17
C ASN A 325 -8.24 8.18 -12.83
N ILE A 326 -7.38 7.16 -12.85
CA ILE A 326 -6.11 7.21 -13.60
C ILE A 326 -6.42 6.85 -15.05
N ASP A 327 -6.53 7.86 -15.91
CA ASP A 327 -6.86 7.72 -17.33
C ASP A 327 -5.63 7.51 -18.25
N THR A 328 -4.44 7.81 -17.73
CA THR A 328 -3.15 7.68 -18.46
C THR A 328 -2.59 6.26 -18.54
N ALA A 329 -3.13 5.32 -17.76
CA ALA A 329 -2.60 3.96 -17.63
C ALA A 329 -3.68 2.89 -17.77
N LYS A 330 -3.30 1.71 -18.27
CA LYS A 330 -4.18 0.55 -18.48
C LYS A 330 -3.68 -0.63 -17.65
N ILE A 331 -4.55 -1.61 -17.39
CA ILE A 331 -4.09 -2.89 -16.85
C ILE A 331 -3.21 -3.56 -17.91
N GLN A 332 -2.08 -4.14 -17.50
CA GLN A 332 -1.18 -4.87 -18.38
C GLN A 332 -1.03 -6.31 -17.88
N LEU A 333 -1.18 -7.27 -18.79
CA LEU A 333 -0.85 -8.67 -18.59
C LEU A 333 0.38 -8.97 -19.46
N GLU A 334 1.49 -9.30 -18.84
CA GLU A 334 2.74 -9.63 -19.56
C GLU A 334 3.14 -11.06 -19.24
N ILE A 335 3.28 -11.88 -20.27
CA ILE A 335 3.70 -13.28 -20.16
C ILE A 335 5.08 -13.39 -20.82
N THR A 336 6.01 -14.00 -20.11
CA THR A 336 7.37 -14.29 -20.56
C THR A 336 7.72 -15.75 -20.20
N PRO A 337 8.83 -16.31 -20.70
CA PRO A 337 9.24 -17.66 -20.31
C PRO A 337 9.44 -17.82 -18.80
N ASP A 338 9.96 -16.79 -18.13
CA ASP A 338 10.30 -16.85 -16.70
C ASP A 338 9.13 -16.45 -15.77
N ARG A 339 8.19 -15.60 -16.23
CA ARG A 339 7.16 -15.01 -15.37
C ARG A 339 5.89 -14.56 -16.08
N ILE A 340 4.82 -14.45 -15.30
CA ILE A 340 3.57 -13.78 -15.67
C ILE A 340 3.41 -12.55 -14.76
N VAL A 341 3.12 -11.39 -15.33
CA VAL A 341 3.01 -10.12 -14.59
C VAL A 341 1.66 -9.49 -14.88
N ILE A 342 0.92 -9.16 -13.82
CA ILE A 342 -0.28 -8.33 -13.89
C ILE A 342 0.07 -6.98 -13.25
N LYS A 343 -0.04 -5.91 -14.03
CA LYS A 343 0.13 -4.53 -13.56
C LYS A 343 -1.22 -3.82 -13.54
N SER A 344 -1.62 -3.30 -12.38
CA SER A 344 -2.87 -2.57 -12.20
C SER A 344 -2.62 -1.15 -11.68
N PRO A 345 -3.15 -0.09 -12.33
CA PRO A 345 -3.04 1.28 -11.85
C PRO A 345 -3.80 1.53 -10.54
N GLY A 346 -3.16 2.24 -9.61
CA GLY A 346 -3.73 2.65 -8.33
C GLY A 346 -2.92 2.16 -7.13
N SER A 347 -3.15 2.81 -5.97
CA SER A 347 -2.60 2.37 -4.69
C SER A 347 -3.48 1.31 -4.02
N PRO A 348 -2.98 0.59 -2.99
CA PRO A 348 -3.83 -0.13 -2.07
C PRO A 348 -4.95 0.77 -1.52
N VAL A 349 -6.12 0.18 -1.25
CA VAL A 349 -7.29 0.90 -0.73
C VAL A 349 -7.13 1.05 0.77
N SER A 350 -7.13 2.28 1.29
CA SER A 350 -7.09 2.53 2.74
C SER A 350 -8.25 1.80 3.44
N PRO A 351 -8.02 1.10 4.57
CA PRO A 351 -6.83 1.12 5.42
C PRO A 351 -5.71 0.13 5.04
N LEU A 352 -5.85 -0.63 3.93
CA LEU A 352 -4.86 -1.62 3.52
C LEU A 352 -3.52 -0.96 3.19
N LYS A 353 -2.45 -1.52 3.74
CA LYS A 353 -1.07 -1.19 3.40
C LYS A 353 -0.54 -2.16 2.36
N ILE A 354 0.50 -1.75 1.63
CA ILE A 354 1.18 -2.65 0.67
C ILE A 354 1.70 -3.93 1.34
N ASN A 355 2.15 -3.82 2.60
CA ASN A 355 2.62 -4.97 3.36
C ASN A 355 1.53 -6.02 3.65
N ASP A 356 0.27 -5.61 3.74
CA ASP A 356 -0.85 -6.54 3.92
C ASP A 356 -1.07 -7.38 2.65
N LEU A 357 -0.87 -6.76 1.47
CA LEU A 357 -0.92 -7.45 0.18
C LEU A 357 0.30 -8.37 0.01
N LYS A 358 1.52 -7.88 0.27
CA LYS A 358 2.77 -8.66 0.19
C LYS A 358 2.72 -9.94 1.01
N ASN A 359 2.05 -9.89 2.17
CA ASN A 359 1.93 -11.01 3.11
C ASN A 359 0.65 -11.84 2.91
N PHE A 360 -0.15 -11.55 1.87
CA PHE A 360 -1.41 -12.25 1.60
C PHE A 360 -2.38 -12.25 2.81
N SER A 361 -2.31 -11.19 3.63
CA SER A 361 -3.09 -11.01 4.86
C SER A 361 -4.09 -9.86 4.75
N ALA A 362 -4.23 -9.26 3.57
CA ALA A 362 -5.15 -8.16 3.33
C ALA A 362 -6.60 -8.62 3.52
N SER A 363 -7.37 -7.85 4.30
CA SER A 363 -8.81 -8.02 4.42
C SER A 363 -9.53 -7.55 3.16
N SER A 364 -10.77 -8.00 2.97
CA SER A 364 -11.61 -7.67 1.81
C SER A 364 -12.05 -6.20 1.83
N PHE A 365 -11.23 -5.31 1.26
CA PHE A 365 -11.57 -3.90 1.03
C PHE A 365 -11.52 -3.58 -0.47
N THR A 366 -12.63 -3.06 -0.99
CA THR A 366 -12.80 -2.84 -2.43
C THR A 366 -12.96 -1.37 -2.79
N ARG A 367 -12.17 -0.91 -3.77
CA ARG A 367 -12.23 0.45 -4.33
C ARG A 367 -13.55 0.69 -5.06
N ASN A 368 -13.94 -0.24 -5.92
CA ASN A 368 -15.11 -0.12 -6.79
C ASN A 368 -16.23 -1.05 -6.33
N LYS A 369 -16.94 -0.66 -5.25
CA LYS A 369 -17.96 -1.51 -4.61
C LYS A 369 -19.04 -2.03 -5.57
N LYS A 370 -19.52 -1.20 -6.51
CA LYS A 370 -20.54 -1.59 -7.49
C LYS A 370 -20.02 -2.59 -8.53
N ILE A 371 -18.76 -2.42 -8.96
CA ILE A 371 -18.09 -3.38 -9.84
C ILE A 371 -17.93 -4.71 -9.09
N ALA A 372 -17.45 -4.68 -7.85
CA ALA A 372 -17.33 -5.89 -7.02
C ALA A 372 -18.68 -6.59 -6.82
N LEU A 373 -19.75 -5.85 -6.51
CA LEU A 373 -21.09 -6.40 -6.38
C LEU A 373 -21.49 -7.19 -7.63
N VAL A 374 -21.35 -6.60 -8.82
CA VAL A 374 -21.70 -7.28 -10.08
C VAL A 374 -20.83 -8.51 -10.33
N PHE A 375 -19.52 -8.45 -10.03
CA PHE A 375 -18.64 -9.61 -10.16
C PHE A 375 -19.00 -10.72 -9.16
N ASN A 376 -19.44 -10.37 -7.94
CA ASN A 376 -19.90 -11.31 -6.93
C ASN A 376 -21.22 -11.99 -7.35
N GLU A 377 -22.20 -11.21 -7.83
CA GLU A 377 -23.45 -11.72 -8.39
C GLU A 377 -23.19 -12.71 -9.55
N MET A 378 -22.21 -12.42 -10.40
CA MET A 378 -21.79 -13.30 -11.49
C MET A 378 -20.93 -14.50 -11.04
N LYS A 379 -20.68 -14.66 -9.72
CA LYS A 379 -19.84 -15.71 -9.13
C LYS A 379 -18.41 -15.71 -9.70
N LEU A 380 -17.90 -14.52 -10.03
CA LEU A 380 -16.53 -14.31 -10.52
C LEU A 380 -15.55 -14.00 -9.38
N ILE A 381 -16.03 -13.50 -8.25
CA ILE A 381 -15.26 -13.27 -7.01
C ILE A 381 -16.02 -13.83 -5.81
N GLU A 382 -15.30 -14.12 -4.73
CA GLU A 382 -15.88 -14.41 -3.40
C GLU A 382 -15.50 -13.30 -2.41
N GLU A 383 -16.46 -12.79 -1.63
CA GLU A 383 -16.24 -11.66 -0.71
C GLU A 383 -15.36 -11.99 0.52
N THR A 384 -15.00 -13.27 0.72
CA THR A 384 -14.39 -13.82 1.95
C THR A 384 -12.85 -13.84 1.96
N GLY A 385 -12.18 -13.29 0.93
CA GLY A 385 -10.70 -13.26 0.86
C GLY A 385 -10.06 -14.47 0.16
N VAL A 386 -10.87 -15.34 -0.46
CA VAL A 386 -10.46 -16.54 -1.21
C VAL A 386 -9.42 -16.25 -2.30
N GLY A 387 -9.39 -15.04 -2.84
CA GLY A 387 -8.40 -14.64 -3.85
C GLY A 387 -6.95 -14.76 -3.36
N MET A 388 -6.69 -14.38 -2.10
CA MET A 388 -5.35 -14.55 -1.52
C MET A 388 -5.03 -16.01 -1.27
N ASP A 389 -6.01 -16.81 -0.86
CA ASP A 389 -5.82 -18.25 -0.60
C ASP A 389 -5.54 -19.03 -1.89
N THR A 390 -6.10 -18.58 -3.02
CA THR A 390 -5.75 -19.08 -4.35
C THR A 390 -4.26 -18.92 -4.62
N PHE A 391 -3.68 -17.76 -4.30
CA PHE A 391 -2.23 -17.53 -4.42
C PHE A 391 -1.42 -18.35 -3.43
N LYS A 392 -1.89 -18.48 -2.18
CA LYS A 392 -1.22 -19.30 -1.15
C LYS A 392 -1.20 -20.79 -1.50
N SER A 393 -2.16 -21.26 -2.30
CA SER A 393 -2.23 -22.67 -2.72
C SER A 393 -1.17 -23.05 -3.77
N LEU A 394 -0.50 -22.08 -4.41
CA LEU A 394 0.45 -22.33 -5.50
C LEU A 394 1.58 -23.32 -5.14
N PRO A 395 2.29 -23.17 -4.00
CA PRO A 395 3.37 -24.07 -3.66
C PRO A 395 2.88 -25.49 -3.36
N GLU A 396 1.78 -25.62 -2.60
CA GLU A 396 1.29 -26.94 -2.16
C GLU A 396 0.56 -27.69 -3.28
N LYS A 397 -0.24 -27.00 -4.10
CA LYS A 397 -1.10 -27.62 -5.13
C LYS A 397 -0.40 -27.79 -6.47
N TYR A 398 0.51 -26.88 -6.82
CA TYR A 398 1.11 -26.81 -8.16
C TYR A 398 2.63 -26.84 -8.15
N SER A 399 3.29 -26.91 -6.98
CA SER A 399 4.75 -26.80 -6.86
C SER A 399 5.31 -25.53 -7.50
N LEU A 400 4.53 -24.44 -7.46
CA LEU A 400 4.89 -23.14 -8.04
C LEU A 400 5.19 -22.13 -6.92
N PRO A 401 6.14 -21.21 -7.13
CA PRO A 401 6.45 -20.16 -6.16
C PRO A 401 5.25 -19.26 -5.83
N LEU A 402 5.29 -18.65 -4.64
CA LEU A 402 4.36 -17.57 -4.32
C LEU A 402 4.58 -16.34 -5.23
N PRO A 403 3.52 -15.59 -5.55
CA PRO A 403 3.69 -14.37 -6.30
C PRO A 403 4.40 -13.28 -5.47
N ILE A 404 5.11 -12.42 -6.19
CA ILE A 404 5.76 -11.24 -5.64
C ILE A 404 4.84 -10.05 -5.92
N ILE A 405 4.37 -9.40 -4.86
CA ILE A 405 3.53 -8.21 -4.97
C ILE A 405 4.37 -6.97 -4.67
N GLN A 406 4.34 -6.00 -5.59
CA GLN A 406 5.06 -4.74 -5.45
C GLN A 406 4.14 -3.55 -5.72
N TYR A 407 4.48 -2.40 -5.14
CA TYR A 407 3.85 -1.13 -5.46
C TYR A 407 4.93 -0.14 -5.92
N LEU A 408 4.92 0.18 -7.21
CA LEU A 408 5.91 1.04 -7.85
C LEU A 408 5.20 1.96 -8.82
N GLN A 409 5.63 3.23 -8.90
CA GLN A 409 5.11 4.20 -9.89
C GLN A 409 3.57 4.25 -9.93
N SER A 410 2.91 4.25 -8.77
CA SER A 410 1.45 4.25 -8.66
C SER A 410 0.74 3.04 -9.29
N ASN A 411 1.43 1.91 -9.43
CA ASN A 411 0.88 0.66 -9.92
C ASN A 411 1.14 -0.47 -8.91
N ILE A 412 0.16 -1.35 -8.76
CA ILE A 412 0.33 -2.64 -8.11
C ILE A 412 0.79 -3.64 -9.17
N PHE A 413 1.88 -4.34 -8.89
CA PHE A 413 2.39 -5.44 -9.68
C PHE A 413 2.16 -6.74 -8.93
N VAL A 414 1.55 -7.72 -9.59
CA VAL A 414 1.47 -9.10 -9.13
C VAL A 414 2.30 -9.93 -10.12
N ILE A 415 3.46 -10.39 -9.65
CA ILE A 415 4.43 -11.11 -10.46
C ILE A 415 4.37 -12.58 -10.04
N PHE A 416 4.07 -13.46 -10.97
CA PHE A 416 4.03 -14.90 -10.81
C PHE A 416 5.28 -15.52 -11.45
N PRO A 417 6.29 -15.90 -10.66
CA PRO A 417 7.43 -16.65 -11.16
C PRO A 417 6.98 -18.04 -11.61
N ARG A 418 7.56 -18.56 -12.70
CA ARG A 418 7.23 -19.90 -13.20
C ARG A 418 8.14 -20.98 -12.64
N THR A 419 9.32 -20.61 -12.15
CA THR A 419 10.26 -21.49 -11.46
C THR A 419 10.98 -20.75 -10.33
N THR A 420 11.67 -21.50 -9.48
CA THR A 420 12.53 -20.97 -8.41
C THR A 420 13.69 -20.14 -8.97
N GLU A 421 14.29 -20.55 -10.09
CA GLU A 421 15.34 -19.78 -10.78
C GLU A 421 14.81 -18.44 -11.30
N ALA A 422 13.55 -18.41 -11.75
CA ALA A 422 12.92 -17.17 -12.15
C ALA A 422 12.77 -16.19 -10.98
N ILE A 423 12.54 -16.67 -9.75
CA ILE A 423 12.53 -15.81 -8.55
C ILE A 423 13.85 -15.08 -8.41
N ARG A 424 14.99 -15.80 -8.53
CA ARG A 424 16.33 -15.22 -8.39
C ARG A 424 16.55 -14.08 -9.40
N LYS A 425 16.18 -14.30 -10.67
CA LYS A 425 16.25 -13.27 -11.73
C LYS A 425 15.37 -12.05 -11.48
N ILE A 426 14.21 -12.23 -10.84
CA ILE A 426 13.20 -11.16 -10.65
C ILE A 426 13.55 -10.28 -9.46
N ILE A 427 13.96 -10.85 -8.34
CA ILE A 427 14.19 -10.09 -7.11
C ILE A 427 15.56 -9.42 -7.12
N GLY A 428 16.55 -10.01 -7.81
CA GLY A 428 17.87 -9.38 -8.02
C GLY A 428 18.63 -9.02 -6.73
N SER A 429 18.19 -9.51 -5.58
CA SER A 429 18.88 -9.32 -4.31
C SER A 429 19.98 -10.36 -4.18
N GLU A 430 21.22 -9.91 -3.98
CA GLU A 430 22.38 -10.77 -3.66
C GLU A 430 22.07 -11.77 -2.52
N ASP A 431 21.14 -11.44 -1.63
CA ASP A 431 20.71 -12.28 -0.52
C ASP A 431 19.89 -13.51 -0.94
N ILE A 432 18.99 -13.38 -1.92
CA ILE A 432 18.15 -14.49 -2.40
C ILE A 432 18.94 -15.45 -3.30
N GLU A 433 19.95 -14.95 -4.02
CA GLU A 433 20.87 -15.79 -4.77
C GLU A 433 21.66 -16.76 -3.88
N GLN A 434 21.83 -16.43 -2.59
CA GLN A 434 22.48 -17.30 -1.63
C GLN A 434 21.61 -18.50 -1.22
N LEU A 435 20.29 -18.49 -1.47
CA LEU A 435 19.39 -19.57 -1.06
C LEU A 435 19.27 -20.68 -2.12
N ASN A 436 19.37 -21.94 -1.68
CA ASN A 436 19.03 -23.09 -2.53
C ASN A 436 17.50 -23.30 -2.62
N ASP A 437 17.05 -24.24 -3.45
CA ASP A 437 15.61 -24.40 -3.71
C ASP A 437 14.82 -24.85 -2.48
N GLU A 438 15.39 -25.71 -1.62
CA GLU A 438 14.75 -26.09 -0.36
C GLU A 438 14.63 -24.91 0.62
N GLU A 439 15.64 -24.03 0.63
CA GLU A 439 15.64 -22.82 1.45
C GLU A 439 14.63 -21.79 0.90
N LEU A 440 14.45 -21.68 -0.42
CA LEU A 440 13.45 -20.80 -1.02
C LEU A 440 12.02 -21.25 -0.71
N THR A 441 11.71 -22.54 -0.88
CA THR A 441 10.42 -23.11 -0.45
C THR A 441 10.22 -22.93 1.07
N GLY A 442 11.31 -23.02 1.82
CA GLY A 442 11.34 -22.69 3.23
C GLY A 442 10.92 -21.27 3.58
N LEU A 443 11.44 -20.28 2.84
CA LEU A 443 11.09 -18.88 3.01
C LEU A 443 9.60 -18.63 2.72
N ASP A 444 9.08 -19.23 1.64
CA ASP A 444 7.67 -19.18 1.29
C ASP A 444 6.78 -19.74 2.42
N PHE A 445 7.19 -20.85 3.04
CA PHE A 445 6.47 -21.42 4.19
C PHE A 445 6.43 -20.46 5.39
N VAL A 446 7.56 -19.83 5.73
CA VAL A 446 7.61 -18.83 6.82
C VAL A 446 6.72 -17.63 6.50
N LYS A 447 6.72 -17.17 5.25
CA LYS A 447 5.86 -16.08 4.77
C LYS A 447 4.37 -16.42 4.89
N LEU A 448 3.96 -17.63 4.51
CA LEU A 448 2.57 -18.10 4.58
C LEU A 448 2.05 -18.20 6.02
N LYS A 449 2.88 -18.71 6.93
CA LYS A 449 2.50 -18.89 8.33
C LYS A 449 2.61 -17.60 9.15
N GLY A 450 3.37 -16.61 8.67
CA GLY A 450 3.68 -15.37 9.38
C GLY A 450 4.70 -15.58 10.51
N GLU A 451 4.46 -16.55 11.39
CA GLU A 451 5.37 -16.96 12.46
C GLU A 451 5.54 -18.49 12.50
N VAL A 452 6.79 -18.96 12.55
CA VAL A 452 7.11 -20.39 12.51
C VAL A 452 8.17 -20.72 13.57
N SER A 453 7.91 -21.75 14.38
CA SER A 453 8.93 -22.36 15.23
C SER A 453 9.80 -23.33 14.43
N ARG A 454 11.03 -23.57 14.90
CA ARG A 454 11.94 -24.55 14.29
C ARG A 454 11.30 -25.95 14.16
N LYS A 455 10.51 -26.36 15.15
CA LYS A 455 9.82 -27.65 15.17
C LYS A 455 8.73 -27.75 14.11
N GLU A 456 7.93 -26.69 13.96
CA GLU A 456 6.90 -26.62 12.92
C GLU A 456 7.53 -26.66 11.52
N TYR A 457 8.60 -25.92 11.30
CA TYR A 457 9.36 -25.94 10.04
C TYR A 457 9.94 -27.33 9.73
N ALA A 458 10.59 -27.95 10.73
CA ALA A 458 11.15 -29.29 10.61
C ALA A 458 10.07 -30.34 10.26
N ALA A 459 8.94 -30.28 10.96
CA ALA A 459 7.81 -31.19 10.74
C ALA A 459 7.19 -31.03 9.35
N HIS A 460 7.02 -29.79 8.86
CA HIS A 460 6.42 -29.53 7.56
C HIS A 460 7.24 -30.11 6.40
N PHE A 461 8.57 -29.97 6.44
CA PHE A 461 9.47 -30.46 5.38
C PHE A 461 10.07 -31.85 5.63
N GLY A 462 9.73 -32.51 6.75
CA GLY A 462 10.35 -33.77 7.14
C GLY A 462 11.86 -33.67 7.41
N PHE A 463 12.33 -32.48 7.81
CA PHE A 463 13.75 -32.23 8.09
C PHE A 463 14.11 -32.57 9.54
N ASN A 464 15.37 -32.91 9.78
CA ASN A 464 15.89 -32.97 11.15
C ASN A 464 16.08 -31.55 11.73
N ASP A 465 16.08 -31.44 13.06
CA ASP A 465 16.19 -30.16 13.79
C ASP A 465 17.42 -29.35 13.38
N ARG A 466 18.54 -30.02 13.07
CA ARG A 466 19.79 -29.36 12.64
C ARG A 466 19.66 -28.73 11.26
N LYS A 467 19.05 -29.43 10.29
CA LYS A 467 18.80 -28.92 8.93
C LYS A 467 17.81 -27.75 8.97
N ALA A 468 16.70 -27.90 9.69
CA ALA A 468 15.72 -26.82 9.89
C ALA A 468 16.35 -25.58 10.54
N SER A 469 17.17 -25.77 11.58
CA SER A 469 17.90 -24.66 12.21
C SER A 469 18.86 -23.98 11.24
N ARG A 470 19.57 -24.74 10.39
CA ARG A 470 20.50 -24.18 9.40
C ARG A 470 19.77 -23.32 8.38
N HIS A 471 18.64 -23.79 7.86
CA HIS A 471 17.82 -23.05 6.89
C HIS A 471 17.32 -21.73 7.48
N LEU A 472 16.66 -21.80 8.65
CA LEU A 472 16.09 -20.62 9.32
C LEU A 472 17.18 -19.63 9.77
N SER A 473 18.32 -20.12 10.25
CA SER A 473 19.44 -19.25 10.64
C SER A 473 20.04 -18.55 9.43
N LYS A 474 20.20 -19.26 8.30
CA LYS A 474 20.70 -18.67 7.07
C LYS A 474 19.79 -17.55 6.59
N MET A 475 18.48 -17.80 6.46
CA MET A 475 17.47 -16.80 6.07
C MET A 475 17.46 -15.59 7.02
N ARG A 476 17.65 -15.82 8.32
CA ARG A 476 17.72 -14.75 9.33
C ARG A 476 18.99 -13.92 9.19
N ASN A 477 20.13 -14.57 8.95
CA ASN A 477 21.42 -13.90 8.80
C ASN A 477 21.48 -13.00 7.57
N ILE A 478 20.84 -13.41 6.48
CA ILE A 478 20.71 -12.60 5.24
C ILE A 478 19.52 -11.63 5.28
N GLY A 479 18.87 -11.47 6.44
CA GLY A 479 17.84 -10.45 6.63
C GLY A 479 16.48 -10.69 5.94
N LEU A 480 16.19 -11.92 5.51
CA LEU A 480 14.89 -12.25 4.90
C LEU A 480 13.82 -12.62 5.94
N ILE A 481 14.24 -13.09 7.11
CA ILE A 481 13.36 -13.36 8.25
C ILE A 481 13.98 -12.84 9.54
N GLY A 482 13.15 -12.58 10.54
CA GLY A 482 13.50 -12.08 11.85
C GLY A 482 13.03 -13.05 12.92
N ASP A 483 12.91 -12.55 14.14
CA ASP A 483 12.36 -13.29 15.27
C ASP A 483 11.31 -12.44 16.00
N ASN A 484 10.49 -13.10 16.82
CA ASN A 484 9.40 -12.45 17.53
C ASN A 484 9.86 -11.75 18.83
N GLY A 485 11.15 -11.44 18.95
CA GLY A 485 11.74 -10.75 20.11
C GLY A 485 11.77 -11.57 21.41
N LYS A 486 11.48 -12.87 21.34
CA LYS A 486 11.59 -13.77 22.51
C LYS A 486 13.02 -14.31 22.62
N ASP A 487 13.40 -14.74 23.82
CA ASP A 487 14.68 -15.40 24.05
C ASP A 487 14.80 -16.68 23.20
N VAL A 488 15.97 -16.93 22.59
CA VAL A 488 16.21 -18.07 21.68
C VAL A 488 15.99 -19.42 22.36
N ARG A 489 16.08 -19.50 23.70
CA ARG A 489 15.81 -20.70 24.51
C ARG A 489 14.34 -20.81 24.93
N SER A 490 13.53 -19.77 24.70
CA SER A 490 12.11 -19.79 25.01
C SER A 490 11.36 -20.79 24.14
N LYS A 491 10.41 -21.51 24.72
CA LYS A 491 9.45 -22.34 23.97
C LYS A 491 8.59 -21.52 23.00
N ASN A 492 8.51 -20.20 23.22
CA ASN A 492 7.74 -19.27 22.41
C ASN A 492 8.60 -18.56 21.35
N TYR A 493 9.88 -18.91 21.19
CA TYR A 493 10.73 -18.35 20.14
C TYR A 493 10.21 -18.80 18.77
N LYS A 494 9.91 -17.83 17.91
CA LYS A 494 9.47 -18.07 16.54
C LYS A 494 10.25 -17.16 15.59
N TYR A 495 10.51 -17.69 14.41
CA TYR A 495 11.00 -16.93 13.28
C TYR A 495 9.80 -16.25 12.62
N VAL A 496 9.97 -14.99 12.23
CA VAL A 496 8.91 -14.15 11.67
C VAL A 496 9.38 -13.65 10.33
N PHE A 497 8.53 -13.64 9.30
CA PHE A 497 8.92 -12.98 8.05
C PHE A 497 9.14 -11.47 8.31
N LEU A 498 10.28 -10.93 7.91
CA LEU A 498 10.54 -9.50 8.10
C LEU A 498 9.62 -8.72 7.19
N LYS A 499 8.67 -8.01 7.79
CA LYS A 499 7.93 -6.95 7.11
C LYS A 499 8.97 -5.89 6.76
N ASP A 500 9.31 -5.73 5.49
CA ASP A 500 10.07 -4.55 5.07
C ASP A 500 9.41 -3.31 5.71
N GLY A 501 10.19 -2.56 6.48
CA GLY A 501 9.76 -1.35 7.19
C GLY A 501 9.19 -0.29 6.25
#